data_AF-A0A497H9F2-F1
#
_entry.id   AF-A0A497H9F2-F1
#
_cell.length_a   1.000
_cell.length_b   1.000
_cell.length_c   1.000
_cell.angle_alpha   90.00
_cell.angle_beta   90.00
_cell.angle_gamma   90.00
#
_symmetry.space_group_name_H-M   'P 1'
#
loop_
_entity.id
_entity.type
_entity.pdbx_description
1 polymer ?
#
loop_
_entity_poly.entity_id
_entity_poly.type
_entity_poly.pdbx_seq_one_letter_code
_entity_poly.pdbx_strand_id
1 'polypeptide(L)'
;MKKNIYDVFKPGDRVYRKYIDIDGSNSRYEGIILSLTKDSMEVFWDRVNGKYKPTGFTKCSMEEIFDGSSGYTPIKHRHRFPW
;
A
#
# COMPACT_ATOMS: atom_id res chain seq x y z
N MET A 1 8.07 -1.68 -20.64
CA MET A 1 8.26 -2.92 -19.84
C MET A 1 7.04 -3.08 -18.94
N LYS A 2 6.21 -4.10 -19.15
CA LYS A 2 4.98 -4.29 -18.35
C LYS A 2 5.41 -4.76 -16.94
N LYS A 3 5.22 -3.93 -15.91
CA LYS A 3 5.50 -4.35 -14.53
C LYS A 3 4.50 -5.45 -14.17
N ASN A 4 4.98 -6.64 -13.84
CA ASN A 4 4.15 -7.72 -13.31
C ASN A 4 4.08 -7.59 -11.80
N ILE A 5 2.87 -7.56 -11.25
CA ILE A 5 2.66 -7.40 -9.81
C ILE A 5 3.23 -8.55 -8.99
N TYR A 6 3.21 -9.76 -9.54
CA TYR A 6 3.69 -10.97 -8.86
C TYR A 6 5.21 -11.02 -8.71
N ASP A 7 5.95 -10.23 -9.49
CA ASP A 7 7.41 -10.13 -9.39
C ASP A 7 7.83 -9.20 -8.23
N VAL A 8 6.89 -8.36 -7.76
CA VAL A 8 7.17 -7.32 -6.76
C VAL A 8 6.50 -7.64 -5.43
N PHE A 9 5.31 -8.24 -5.43
CA PHE A 9 4.50 -8.44 -4.24
C PHE A 9 3.96 -9.88 -4.16
N LYS A 10 3.69 -10.34 -2.93
CA LYS A 10 2.97 -11.59 -2.64
C LYS A 10 1.97 -11.41 -1.49
N PRO A 11 0.92 -12.26 -1.40
CA PRO A 11 0.05 -12.30 -0.24
C PRO A 11 0.85 -12.48 1.06
N GLY A 12 0.43 -11.76 2.11
CA GLY A 12 1.10 -11.73 3.41
C GLY A 12 2.18 -10.66 3.56
N ASP A 13 2.64 -10.03 2.46
CA ASP A 13 3.61 -8.95 2.58
C ASP A 13 3.02 -7.75 3.33
N ARG A 14 3.87 -7.11 4.14
CA ARG A 14 3.52 -5.84 4.79
C ARG A 14 3.89 -4.70 3.86
N VAL A 15 2.93 -3.83 3.60
CA VAL A 15 3.09 -2.68 2.71
C VAL A 15 2.76 -1.38 3.41
N TYR A 16 3.15 -0.27 2.80
CA TYR A 16 2.73 1.06 3.22
C TYR A 16 2.52 1.99 2.03
N ARG A 17 1.75 3.05 2.26
CA ARG A 17 1.63 4.22 1.39
C ARG A 17 1.49 5.49 2.25
N LYS A 18 1.74 6.65 1.65
CA LYS A 18 1.49 7.94 2.29
C LYS A 18 0.30 8.61 1.59
N TYR A 19 -0.56 9.23 2.38
CA TYR A 19 -1.52 10.22 1.94
C TYR A 19 -0.96 11.61 2.22
N ILE A 20 -1.04 12.50 1.24
CA ILE A 20 -0.63 13.89 1.28
C ILE A 20 -1.87 14.71 0.91
N ASP A 21 -2.40 15.47 1.87
CA ASP A 21 -3.52 16.37 1.59
C ASP A 21 -3.03 17.71 0.99
N ILE A 22 -4.00 18.55 0.59
CA ILE A 22 -3.75 19.87 0.02
C ILE A 22 -3.10 20.85 1.01
N ASP A 23 -3.27 20.60 2.31
CA ASP A 23 -2.75 21.42 3.41
C ASP A 23 -1.35 20.97 3.86
N GLY A 24 -0.80 19.93 3.22
CA GLY A 24 0.51 19.36 3.52
C GLY A 24 0.53 18.35 4.67
N SER A 25 -0.63 17.98 5.23
CA SER A 25 -0.70 16.92 6.22
C SER A 25 -0.37 15.58 5.59
N ASN A 26 0.45 14.80 6.30
CA ASN A 26 0.94 13.51 5.84
C ASN A 26 0.46 12.39 6.76
N SER A 27 -0.27 11.42 6.21
CA SER A 27 -0.65 10.20 6.92
C SER A 27 -0.02 8.98 6.28
N ARG A 28 0.70 8.16 7.06
CA ARG A 28 1.22 6.88 6.60
C ARG A 28 0.23 5.78 6.92
N TYR A 29 -0.25 5.10 5.89
CA TYR A 29 -1.06 3.90 6.01
C TYR A 29 -0.17 2.67 5.86
N GLU A 30 -0.29 1.72 6.78
CA GLU A 30 0.40 0.44 6.70
C GLU A 30 -0.63 -0.69 6.72
N GLY A 31 -0.35 -1.74 5.96
CA GLY A 31 -1.29 -2.85 5.79
C GLY A 31 -0.60 -4.15 5.42
N ILE A 32 -1.42 -5.18 5.22
CA ILE A 32 -1.02 -6.51 4.77
C ILE A 32 -1.74 -6.84 3.47
N ILE A 33 -1.02 -7.40 2.49
CA ILE A 33 -1.61 -7.88 1.25
C ILE A 33 -2.40 -9.14 1.55
N LEU A 34 -3.66 -9.17 1.16
CA LEU A 34 -4.52 -10.34 1.31
C LEU A 34 -4.55 -11.19 0.05
N SER A 35 -4.69 -10.54 -1.10
CA SER A 35 -4.81 -11.21 -2.39
C SER A 35 -4.23 -10.36 -3.52
N LEU A 36 -3.84 -11.04 -4.60
CA LEU A 36 -3.31 -10.45 -5.82
C LEU A 36 -4.00 -11.07 -7.03
N THR A 37 -4.40 -10.22 -7.97
CA THR A 37 -4.76 -10.62 -9.33
C THR A 37 -3.80 -9.95 -10.30
N LYS A 38 -3.83 -10.36 -11.57
CA LYS A 38 -2.98 -9.76 -12.62
C LYS A 38 -3.18 -8.24 -12.78
N ASP A 39 -4.32 -7.71 -12.33
CA ASP A 39 -4.74 -6.31 -12.53
C ASP A 39 -4.95 -5.54 -11.22
N SER A 40 -4.85 -6.20 -10.05
CA SER A 40 -5.16 -5.55 -8.77
C SER A 40 -4.56 -6.24 -7.55
N MET A 41 -4.52 -5.50 -6.45
CA MET A 41 -4.08 -5.97 -5.13
C MET A 41 -5.09 -5.59 -4.07
N GLU A 42 -5.40 -6.53 -3.19
CA GLU A 42 -6.23 -6.26 -2.02
C GLU A 42 -5.34 -6.11 -0.78
N VAL A 43 -5.49 -4.97 -0.09
CA VAL A 43 -4.74 -4.66 1.12
C VAL A 43 -5.70 -4.41 2.27
N PHE A 44 -5.43 -5.03 3.41
CA PHE A 44 -6.04 -4.64 4.68
C PHE A 44 -5.16 -3.62 5.40
N TRP A 45 -5.67 -2.41 5.58
CA TRP A 45 -4.96 -1.32 6.25
C TRP A 45 -5.28 -1.33 7.74
N ASP A 46 -4.29 -1.72 8.54
CA ASP A 46 -4.44 -1.96 9.98
C ASP A 46 -3.74 -0.90 10.85
N ARG A 47 -2.91 -0.04 10.25
CA ARG A 47 -2.20 1.02 10.97
C ARG A 47 -2.23 2.35 10.24
N VAL A 48 -2.33 3.41 11.03
CA VAL A 48 -2.14 4.80 10.60
C VAL A 48 -1.08 5.44 11.48
N ASN A 49 -0.02 5.97 10.87
CA ASN A 49 1.13 6.58 11.55
C ASN A 49 1.72 5.65 12.63
N GLY A 50 1.89 4.36 12.29
CA GLY A 50 2.45 3.33 13.17
C GLY A 50 1.50 2.79 14.25
N LYS A 51 0.40 3.50 14.54
CA LYS A 51 -0.60 3.11 15.54
C LYS A 51 -1.62 2.16 14.92
N TYR A 52 -2.00 1.11 15.65
CA TYR A 52 -3.06 0.21 15.23
C TYR A 52 -4.39 0.97 15.16
N LYS A 53 -4.94 1.04 13.95
CA LYS A 53 -6.19 1.73 13.62
C LYS A 53 -6.71 1.10 12.33
N PRO A 54 -7.49 0.01 12.41
CA PRO A 54 -8.01 -0.65 11.23
C PRO A 54 -8.96 0.28 10.48
N THR A 55 -8.61 0.59 9.22
CA THR A 55 -9.42 1.46 8.35
C THR A 55 -10.18 0.68 7.29
N GLY A 56 -9.88 -0.62 7.12
CA GLY A 56 -10.61 -1.53 6.23
C GLY A 56 -9.77 -2.07 5.07
N PHE A 57 -10.47 -2.68 4.12
CA PHE A 57 -9.89 -3.30 2.94
C PHE A 57 -9.98 -2.35 1.75
N THR A 58 -8.96 -2.36 0.88
CA THR A 58 -8.98 -1.62 -0.37
C THR A 58 -8.44 -2.49 -1.48
N LYS A 59 -9.15 -2.50 -2.61
CA LYS A 59 -8.68 -3.08 -3.87
C LYS A 59 -8.02 -1.99 -4.70
N CYS A 60 -6.70 -2.06 -4.83
CA CYS A 60 -5.89 -1.10 -5.57
C CYS A 60 -5.64 -1.61 -7.00
N SER A 61 -5.73 -0.72 -7.99
CA SER A 61 -5.41 -1.03 -9.40
C SER A 61 -3.89 -1.06 -9.64
N MET A 62 -3.44 -1.62 -10.76
CA MET A 62 -2.02 -1.58 -11.15
C MET A 62 -1.43 -0.17 -11.16
N GLU A 63 -2.17 0.81 -11.68
CA GLU A 63 -1.75 2.22 -11.71
C GLU A 63 -1.58 2.76 -10.28
N GLU A 64 -2.57 2.55 -9.41
CA GLU A 64 -2.49 3.00 -8.02
C GLU A 64 -1.31 2.35 -7.27
N ILE A 65 -1.04 1.07 -7.55
CA ILE A 65 0.02 0.32 -6.89
C ILE A 65 1.40 0.89 -7.26
N PHE A 66 1.64 1.11 -8.56
CA PHE A 66 2.97 1.47 -9.06
C PHE A 66 3.23 2.96 -9.17
N ASP A 67 2.19 3.76 -9.41
CA ASP A 67 2.29 5.19 -9.71
C ASP A 67 1.58 6.04 -8.65
N GLY A 68 0.67 5.45 -7.87
CA GLY A 68 -0.11 6.14 -6.84
C GLY A 68 -1.44 6.66 -7.37
N SER A 69 -2.13 7.48 -6.58
CA SER A 69 -3.39 8.11 -6.96
C SER A 69 -3.49 9.52 -6.35
N SER A 70 -4.61 10.22 -6.57
CA SER A 70 -4.78 11.59 -6.05
C SER A 70 -4.58 11.64 -4.53
N GLY A 71 -3.47 12.25 -4.13
CA GLY A 71 -3.03 12.35 -2.74
C GLY A 71 -2.32 11.12 -2.18
N TYR A 72 -2.29 9.97 -2.86
CA TYR A 72 -1.62 8.76 -2.38
C TYR A 72 -0.36 8.44 -3.17
N THR A 73 0.74 8.18 -2.45
CA THR A 73 1.98 7.66 -3.06
C THR A 73 1.79 6.21 -3.52
N PRO A 74 2.64 5.71 -4.45
CA PRO A 74 2.74 4.29 -4.76
C PRO A 74 2.86 3.41 -3.52
N ILE A 75 2.41 2.17 -3.63
CA ILE A 75 2.50 1.19 -2.55
C ILE A 75 3.91 0.60 -2.54
N LYS A 76 4.50 0.53 -1.33
CA LYS A 76 5.86 0.04 -1.13
C LYS A 76 5.91 -1.01 -0.04
N HIS A 77 6.87 -1.93 -0.12
CA HIS A 77 7.19 -2.84 0.98
C HIS A 77 7.50 -2.06 2.25
N ARG A 78 6.89 -2.47 3.35
CA ARG A 78 7.29 -2.03 4.67
C ARG A 78 8.62 -2.72 4.99
N HIS A 79 9.74 -2.06 4.69
CA HIS A 79 11.04 -2.54 5.13
C HIS A 79 10.97 -2.79 6.65
N ARG A 80 11.16 -4.06 7.05
CA ARG A 80 11.64 -4.35 8.40
C ARG A 80 12.99 -3.65 8.47
N PHE A 81 13.13 -2.66 9.36
CA PHE A 81 14.47 -2.31 9.81
C PHE A 81 15.11 -3.61 10.31
N PRO A 82 16.31 -4.01 9.82
CA PRO A 82 17.08 -5.01 10.51
C PRO A 82 17.35 -4.45 11.89
N TRP A 83 16.88 -5.15 12.92
CA TRP A 83 17.32 -4.90 14.29
C TRP A 83 18.78 -5.32 14.42
#